data_AF-A0A918U7V8-F1
#
_entry.id   AF-A0A918U7V8-F1
#
_cell.length_a   1.000
_cell.length_b   1.000
_cell.length_c   1.000
_cell.angle_alpha   90.00
_cell.angle_beta   90.00
_cell.angle_gamma   90.00
#
_symmetry.space_group_name_H-M   'P 1'
#
loop_
_entity.id
_entity.type
_entity.pdbx_description
1 polymer ?
#
loop_
_entity_poly.entity_id
_entity_poly.type
_entity_poly.pdbx_seq_one_letter_code
_entity_poly.pdbx_strand_id
1 'polypeptide(L)'
;MDGETVRGACTRTTVAVSLLSAMAYSGEVLAQRQVADKSNEIFSFVPLLEDVDLSHAVIMANALHTQHGHGTYLRSREAHCIAVVKKNHPDLFDRVRTLP
;
A
#
# COMPACT_ATOMS: atom_id res chain seq x y z
N MET A 1 2.87 0.78 4.90
CA MET A 1 2.44 -0.17 3.86
C MET A 1 3.35 -0.05 2.67
N ASP A 2 4.00 -1.16 2.31
CA ASP A 2 4.92 -1.19 1.18
C ASP A 2 5.03 -2.60 0.58
N GLY A 3 5.36 -2.64 -0.70
CA GLY A 3 5.71 -3.86 -1.42
C GLY A 3 7.21 -4.13 -1.30
N GLU A 4 7.59 -5.30 -0.80
CA GLU A 4 8.97 -5.72 -0.60
C GLU A 4 9.28 -6.99 -1.40
N THR A 5 10.51 -7.09 -1.90
CA THR A 5 11.01 -8.32 -2.54
C THR A 5 11.91 -9.06 -1.58
N VAL A 6 11.59 -10.33 -1.30
CA VAL A 6 12.33 -11.14 -0.33
C VAL A 6 13.74 -11.39 -0.86
N ARG A 7 14.74 -10.88 -0.12
CA ARG A 7 16.15 -11.09 -0.44
C ARG A 7 16.47 -12.59 -0.42
N GLY A 8 17.12 -13.07 -1.49
CA GLY A 8 17.55 -14.46 -1.61
C GLY A 8 16.47 -15.44 -2.10
N ALA A 9 15.25 -14.98 -2.36
CA ALA A 9 14.17 -15.84 -2.88
C ALA A 9 14.28 -16.13 -4.39
N CYS A 10 15.09 -15.36 -5.12
CA CYS A 10 15.31 -15.56 -6.56
C CYS A 10 16.32 -16.69 -6.78
N THR A 11 15.99 -17.64 -7.66
CA THR A 11 16.93 -18.65 -8.16
C THR A 11 17.02 -18.58 -9.68
N ARG A 12 17.90 -19.38 -10.30
CA ARG A 12 18.00 -19.46 -11.78
C ARG A 12 16.68 -19.84 -12.46
N THR A 13 15.78 -20.51 -11.74
CA THR A 13 14.51 -21.04 -12.28
C THR A 13 13.28 -20.46 -11.61
N THR A 14 13.43 -19.61 -10.58
CA THR A 14 12.31 -19.12 -9.75
C THR A 14 12.42 -17.62 -9.55
N VAL A 15 11.34 -16.91 -9.85
CA VAL A 15 11.22 -15.46 -9.63
C VAL A 15 11.18 -15.18 -8.13
N ALA A 16 11.76 -14.05 -7.73
CA ALA A 16 11.73 -13.60 -6.34
C ALA A 16 10.30 -13.45 -5.81
N VAL A 17 10.09 -13.85 -4.56
CA VAL A 17 8.83 -13.64 -3.85
C VAL A 17 8.65 -12.15 -3.57
N SER A 18 7.50 -11.61 -3.98
CA SER A 18 7.09 -10.25 -3.66
C SER A 18 6.01 -10.29 -2.59
N LEU A 19 6.16 -9.49 -1.54
CA LEU A 19 5.26 -9.40 -0.41
C LEU A 19 4.72 -7.98 -0.31
N LEU A 20 3.45 -7.85 0.05
CA LEU A 20 2.85 -6.60 0.47
C LEU A 20 2.62 -6.66 1.98
N SER A 21 3.16 -5.69 2.71
CA SER A 21 3.19 -5.70 4.17
C SER A 21 2.55 -4.44 4.76
N ALA A 22 1.71 -4.64 5.77
CA ALA A 22 1.22 -3.60 6.67
C ALA A 22 1.95 -3.76 8.01
N MET A 23 2.71 -2.73 8.38
CA MET A 23 3.52 -2.74 9.59
C MET A 23 3.11 -1.58 10.49
N ALA A 24 3.05 -1.86 11.80
CA ALA A 24 2.93 -0.84 12.82
C ALA A 24 4.22 -0.02 12.94
N TYR A 25 4.12 1.16 13.51
CA TYR A 25 5.28 2.01 13.78
C TYR A 25 6.29 1.35 14.73
N SER A 26 5.83 0.46 15.62
CA SER A 26 6.65 -0.37 16.51
C SER A 26 7.54 -1.39 15.78
N GLY A 27 7.31 -1.60 14.48
CA GLY A 27 8.01 -2.60 13.67
C GLY A 27 7.29 -3.95 13.58
N GLU A 28 6.14 -4.11 14.24
CA GLU A 28 5.33 -5.32 14.16
C GLU A 28 4.63 -5.39 12.80
N VAL A 29 4.66 -6.57 12.16
CA VAL A 29 3.91 -6.82 10.92
C VAL A 29 2.48 -7.21 11.30
N LEU A 30 1.53 -6.33 11.01
CA LEU A 30 0.11 -6.53 11.31
C LEU A 30 -0.56 -7.46 10.30
N ALA A 31 -0.17 -7.35 9.03
CA ALA A 31 -0.63 -8.22 7.97
C ALA A 31 0.41 -8.28 6.85
N GLN A 32 0.52 -9.43 6.19
CA GLN A 32 1.41 -9.63 5.06
C GLN A 32 0.76 -10.58 4.05
N ARG A 33 0.88 -10.27 2.75
CA ARG A 33 0.39 -11.13 1.67
C ARG A 33 1.43 -11.24 0.57
N GLN A 34 1.63 -12.45 0.04
CA GLN A 34 2.41 -12.66 -1.17
C GLN A 34 1.62 -12.15 -2.39
N VAL A 35 2.30 -11.42 -3.26
CA VAL A 35 1.79 -10.93 -4.54
C VAL A 35 2.60 -11.53 -5.68
N ALA A 36 1.93 -11.83 -6.79
CA ALA A 36 2.57 -12.45 -7.96
C ALA A 36 3.60 -11.50 -8.60
N ASP A 37 3.25 -10.22 -8.70
CA ASP A 37 4.12 -9.14 -9.15
C ASP A 37 3.65 -7.78 -8.61
N LYS A 38 4.38 -6.72 -8.98
CA LYS A 38 4.15 -5.34 -8.50
C LYS A 38 2.80 -4.76 -8.91
N SER A 39 2.22 -5.18 -10.02
CA SER A 39 0.91 -4.72 -10.50
C SER A 39 -0.22 -5.31 -9.63
N ASN A 40 0.00 -6.51 -9.08
CA ASN A 40 -0.93 -7.13 -8.15
C ASN A 40 -0.98 -6.44 -6.78
N GLU A 41 0.03 -5.64 -6.40
CA GLU A 41 0.04 -4.90 -5.14
C GLU A 41 -1.18 -3.99 -4.98
N ILE A 42 -1.68 -3.38 -6.07
CA ILE A 42 -2.88 -2.53 -6.03
C ILE A 42 -4.10 -3.37 -5.65
N PHE A 43 -4.30 -4.52 -6.29
CA PHE A 43 -5.45 -5.40 -6.01
C PHE A 43 -5.36 -6.05 -4.63
N SER A 44 -4.15 -6.28 -4.11
CA SER A 44 -3.93 -6.89 -2.80
C SER A 44 -4.05 -5.93 -1.62
N PHE A 45 -4.19 -4.62 -1.86
CA PHE A 45 -4.30 -3.60 -0.81
C PHE A 45 -5.49 -3.84 0.13
N VAL A 46 -6.69 -3.98 -0.44
CA VAL A 46 -7.92 -4.19 0.34
C VAL A 46 -7.90 -5.56 1.05
N PRO A 47 -7.61 -6.69 0.37
CA PRO A 47 -7.50 -7.98 1.04
C PRO A 47 -6.47 -8.02 2.18
N LEU A 48 -5.37 -7.26 2.08
CA LEU A 48 -4.36 -7.21 3.15
C LEU A 48 -4.94 -6.63 4.45
N LEU A 49 -5.82 -5.64 4.34
CA LEU A 49 -6.32 -4.87 5.49
C LEU A 49 -7.68 -5.35 5.99
N GLU A 50 -8.32 -6.30 5.30
CA GLU A 50 -9.67 -6.78 5.58
C GLU A 50 -9.88 -7.14 7.05
N ASP A 51 -8.93 -7.89 7.62
CA ASP A 51 -8.96 -8.42 8.99
C ASP A 51 -8.23 -7.53 10.02
N VAL A 52 -7.63 -6.42 9.59
CA VAL A 52 -6.92 -5.50 10.48
C VAL A 52 -7.89 -4.43 10.99
N ASP A 53 -7.96 -4.20 12.29
CA ASP A 53 -8.72 -3.07 12.82
C ASP A 53 -8.05 -1.75 12.37
N LEU A 54 -8.79 -0.95 11.60
CA LEU A 54 -8.31 0.32 11.05
C LEU A 54 -9.00 1.52 11.66
N SER A 55 -9.94 1.34 12.60
CA SER A 55 -10.70 2.45 13.16
C SER A 55 -9.76 3.48 13.77
N HIS A 56 -9.83 4.71 13.26
CA HIS A 56 -8.96 5.83 13.62
C HIS A 56 -7.44 5.63 13.38
N ALA A 57 -7.06 4.57 12.65
CA ALA A 57 -5.67 4.31 12.30
C ALA A 57 -5.20 5.27 11.19
N VAL A 58 -3.89 5.57 11.19
CA VAL A 58 -3.23 6.32 10.10
C VAL A 58 -2.41 5.35 9.26
N ILE A 59 -2.85 5.12 8.02
CA ILE A 59 -2.15 4.28 7.06
C ILE A 59 -1.17 5.13 6.26
N MET A 60 0.12 4.87 6.46
CA MET A 60 1.18 5.39 5.59
C MET A 60 1.43 4.40 4.45
N ALA A 61 1.26 4.84 3.21
CA ALA A 61 1.43 3.98 2.04
C ALA A 61 2.34 4.63 0.99
N ASN A 62 3.02 3.78 0.21
CA ASN A 62 3.85 4.23 -0.90
C ASN A 62 3.00 4.92 -2.00
N ALA A 63 3.68 5.56 -2.96
CA ALA A 63 3.01 6.29 -4.03
C ALA A 63 2.11 5.43 -4.93
N LEU A 64 2.41 4.13 -5.10
CA LEU A 64 1.62 3.21 -5.91
C LEU A 64 0.20 3.04 -5.34
N HIS A 65 0.07 3.12 -4.01
CA HIS A 65 -1.21 3.01 -3.31
C HIS A 65 -2.01 4.32 -3.23
N THR A 66 -1.51 5.41 -3.83
CA THR A 66 -2.28 6.66 -4.00
C THR A 66 -3.35 6.45 -5.08
N GLN A 67 -4.37 5.68 -4.75
CA GLN A 67 -5.48 5.32 -5.63
C GLN A 67 -6.78 5.83 -5.01
N HIS A 68 -7.67 6.37 -5.84
CA HIS A 68 -8.98 6.84 -5.38
C HIS A 68 -9.77 5.74 -4.66
N GLY A 69 -9.73 4.50 -5.17
CA GLY A 69 -10.39 3.34 -4.55
C GLY A 69 -9.87 3.04 -3.14
N HIS A 70 -8.55 3.10 -2.92
CA HIS A 70 -7.97 2.87 -1.59
C HIS A 70 -8.38 3.97 -0.61
N GLY A 71 -8.39 5.23 -1.05
CA GLY A 71 -8.84 6.36 -0.23
C GLY A 71 -10.30 6.22 0.21
N THR A 72 -11.19 5.80 -0.69
CA THR A 72 -12.60 5.53 -0.36
C THR A 72 -12.73 4.36 0.61
N TYR A 73 -11.99 3.27 0.39
CA TYR A 73 -11.99 2.10 1.28
C TYR A 73 -11.54 2.47 2.70
N LEU A 74 -10.39 3.14 2.85
CA LEU A 74 -9.89 3.55 4.16
C LEU A 74 -10.87 4.47 4.89
N ARG A 75 -11.47 5.43 4.18
CA ARG A 75 -12.49 6.31 4.76
C ARG A 75 -13.73 5.55 5.25
N SER A 76 -14.18 4.54 4.49
CA SER A 76 -15.31 3.70 4.89
C SER A 76 -15.02 2.85 6.14
N ARG A 77 -13.74 2.66 6.47
CA ARG A 77 -13.23 1.97 7.66
C ARG A 77 -12.82 2.93 8.78
N GLU A 78 -13.23 4.20 8.70
CA GLU A 78 -12.87 5.26 9.65
C GLU A 78 -11.36 5.49 9.81
N ALA A 79 -10.59 5.10 8.80
CA ALA A 79 -9.15 5.23 8.77
C ALA A 79 -8.70 6.48 8.01
N HIS A 80 -7.53 6.97 8.37
CA HIS A 80 -6.85 8.09 7.73
C HIS A 80 -5.69 7.58 6.87
N CYS A 81 -5.29 8.33 5.85
CA CYS A 81 -4.23 7.93 4.92
C CYS A 81 -3.23 9.06 4.71
N ILE A 82 -1.95 8.72 4.70
CA ILE A 82 -0.85 9.55 4.23
C ILE A 82 -0.18 8.78 3.09
N ALA A 83 -0.18 9.36 1.89
CA ALA A 83 0.44 8.75 0.72
C ALA A 83 1.16 9.81 -0.12
N VAL A 84 2.23 9.39 -0.81
CA VAL A 84 3.04 10.26 -1.65
C VAL A 84 2.41 10.38 -3.03
N VAL A 85 2.00 11.60 -3.42
CA VAL A 85 1.51 11.88 -4.77
C VAL A 85 2.70 12.10 -5.72
N LYS A 86 2.76 11.34 -6.80
CA LYS A 86 3.76 11.50 -7.87
C LYS A 86 3.15 12.13 -9.12
N LYS A 87 3.99 12.73 -9.96
CA LYS A 87 3.60 13.39 -11.22
C LYS A 87 2.95 12.47 -12.26
N ASN A 88 3.10 11.15 -12.12
CA ASN A 88 2.46 10.17 -12.99
C ASN A 88 0.99 9.92 -12.62
N HIS A 89 0.47 10.53 -11.55
CA HIS A 89 -0.96 10.54 -11.25
C HIS A 89 -1.61 11.74 -11.96
N PRO A 90 -2.40 11.52 -13.03
CA PRO A 90 -2.95 12.61 -13.83
C PRO A 90 -3.81 13.52 -12.96
N ASP A 91 -3.63 14.83 -13.13
CA ASP A 91 -4.31 15.96 -12.47
C ASP A 91 -4.19 16.04 -10.94
N LEU A 92 -3.94 14.94 -10.24
CA LEU A 92 -3.87 14.90 -8.77
C LEU A 92 -2.64 15.64 -8.25
N PHE A 93 -1.49 15.48 -8.91
CA PHE A 93 -0.26 16.16 -8.50
C PHE A 93 -0.43 17.69 -8.54
N ASP A 94 -0.97 18.22 -9.63
CA ASP A 94 -1.17 19.66 -9.79
C ASP A 94 -2.21 20.19 -8.81
N ARG A 95 -3.32 19.46 -8.59
CA ARG A 95 -4.34 19.83 -7.61
C ARG A 95 -3.79 19.88 -6.18
N VAL A 96 -3.01 18.89 -5.76
CA VAL A 96 -2.43 18.86 -4.42
C VAL A 96 -1.40 19.99 -4.23
N ARG A 97 -0.65 20.34 -5.28
CA ARG A 97 0.31 21.47 -5.23
C ARG A 97 -0.36 22.84 -5.05
N THR A 98 -1.64 22.96 -5.41
CA THR A 98 -2.42 24.20 -5.24
C THR A 98 -3.19 24.27 -3.93
N LEU A 99 -3.08 23.27 -3.07
CA LEU A 99 -3.64 23.32 -1.73
C LEU A 99 -2.89 24.36 -0.88
N PRO A 100 -3.57 25.07 0.04
CA PRO A 100 -2.99 26.11 0.88
C PRO A 100 -1.91 25.61 1.83
#